data_AF-A0A2M7WWH5-F1
#
_entry.id   AF-A0A2M7WWH5-F1
#
_cell.length_a   1.000
_cell.length_b   1.000
_cell.length_c   1.000
_cell.angle_alpha   90.00
_cell.angle_beta   90.00
_cell.angle_gamma   90.00
#
_symmetry.space_group_name_H-M   'P 1'
#
loop_
_entity.id
_entity.type
_entity.pdbx_description
1 polymer ?
#
loop_
_entity_poly.entity_id
_entity_poly.type
_entity_poly.pdbx_seq_one_letter_code
_entity_poly.pdbx_strand_id
1 'polypeptide(L)'
;MTTKSNHSDEQAFTIIEILVVVVIIGILASIVVISFNSTLTKSRISKAKADIENIDKAMNAYKIDVGELPPRGDCCSACACGTWAAWGQTQWDRAIEALRSNDGANWSGPYLKSAIPQDPWGHFYCYDDNEANCDTYGGLYQWDEMMQYTATQGVQGICPTGWHIPTDDEWKVLEGTVDSQYGVGHPQWDLYLWRGFDAGKHLKTTTGWNTNTGTDTFGFSALPGGASGPDGNFVFLGSLVYWWTSTEYSSTNKWCRALSEN
;
A
#
# COMPACT_ATOMS: atom_id res chain seq x y z
N MET A 1 -64.26 51.76 -9.80
CA MET A 1 -63.24 50.69 -9.91
C MET A 1 -62.94 50.21 -8.51
N THR A 2 -63.43 49.04 -8.12
CA THR A 2 -63.25 48.44 -6.79
C THR A 2 -62.34 47.22 -6.94
N THR A 3 -61.13 47.28 -6.39
CA THR A 3 -60.16 46.18 -6.38
C THR A 3 -60.47 45.22 -5.23
N LYS A 4 -60.79 43.96 -5.54
CA LYS A 4 -60.84 42.86 -4.56
C LYS A 4 -59.43 42.32 -4.34
N SER A 5 -58.99 42.33 -3.08
CA SER A 5 -57.78 41.66 -2.61
C SER A 5 -58.09 40.19 -2.33
N ASN A 6 -57.35 39.28 -2.97
CA ASN A 6 -57.38 37.84 -2.67
C ASN A 6 -56.39 37.57 -1.51
N HIS A 7 -56.89 37.11 -0.37
CA HIS A 7 -56.07 36.46 0.65
C HIS A 7 -55.91 34.98 0.29
N SER A 8 -54.67 34.55 0.07
CA SER A 8 -54.29 33.15 0.02
C SER A 8 -54.09 32.66 1.45
N ASP A 9 -54.84 31.64 1.85
CA ASP A 9 -54.65 30.92 3.12
C ASP A 9 -53.27 30.24 3.12
N GLU A 10 -52.28 30.92 3.70
CA GLU A 10 -50.98 30.31 4.00
C GLU A 10 -51.16 29.34 5.17
N GLN A 11 -51.22 28.04 4.86
CA GLN A 11 -51.28 26.99 5.88
C GLN A 11 -49.96 26.95 6.65
N ALA A 12 -49.97 27.42 7.89
CA ALA A 12 -48.85 27.28 8.81
C ALA A 12 -48.75 25.82 9.28
N PHE A 13 -47.67 25.14 8.88
CA PHE A 13 -47.36 23.78 9.34
C PHE A 13 -47.10 23.76 10.85
N THR A 14 -47.70 22.79 11.54
CA THR A 14 -47.53 22.63 12.98
C THR A 14 -46.17 21.98 13.27
N ILE A 15 -45.49 22.42 14.34
CA ILE A 15 -44.17 21.88 14.74
C ILE A 15 -44.22 20.36 14.95
N ILE A 16 -45.35 19.82 15.40
CA ILE A 16 -45.52 18.38 15.64
C ILE A 16 -45.44 17.56 14.34
N GLU A 17 -45.90 18.10 13.22
CA GLU A 17 -45.88 17.43 11.93
C GLU A 17 -44.44 17.28 11.39
N ILE A 18 -43.66 18.36 11.50
CA ILE A 18 -42.23 18.32 11.13
C ILE A 18 -41.45 17.41 12.09
N LEU A 19 -41.78 17.39 13.38
CA LEU A 19 -41.10 16.55 14.37
C LEU A 19 -41.29 15.05 14.05
N VAL A 20 -42.50 14.63 13.69
CA VAL A 20 -42.75 13.23 13.31
C VAL A 20 -41.99 12.86 12.04
N VAL A 21 -41.92 13.76 11.05
CA VAL A 21 -41.22 13.51 9.78
C VAL A 21 -39.72 13.31 9.99
N VAL A 22 -39.05 14.15 10.80
CA VAL A 22 -37.60 14.01 11.04
C VAL A 22 -37.27 12.73 11.82
N VAL A 23 -38.16 12.29 12.72
CA VAL A 23 -38.00 11.01 13.45
C VAL A 23 -38.10 9.83 12.48
N ILE A 24 -39.10 9.82 11.59
CA ILE A 24 -39.27 8.73 10.61
C ILE A 24 -38.09 8.67 9.64
N ILE A 25 -37.61 9.82 9.13
CA ILE A 25 -36.44 9.87 8.25
C ILE A 25 -35.18 9.37 8.97
N GLY A 26 -34.99 9.70 10.25
CA GLY A 26 -33.86 9.20 11.05
C GLY A 26 -33.85 7.68 11.21
N ILE A 27 -35.02 7.07 11.46
CA ILE A 27 -35.15 5.62 11.57
C ILE A 27 -34.85 4.95 10.22
N LEU A 28 -35.43 5.45 9.13
CA LEU A 28 -35.20 4.87 7.80
C LEU A 28 -33.75 4.99 7.35
N ALA A 29 -33.09 6.13 7.61
CA ALA A 29 -31.68 6.34 7.25
C ALA A 29 -30.74 5.35 7.95
N SER A 30 -31.02 5.00 9.22
CA SER A 30 -30.19 4.07 9.98
C SER A 30 -30.20 2.64 9.42
N ILE A 31 -31.35 2.18 8.89
CA ILE A 31 -31.52 0.82 8.36
C ILE A 31 -30.73 0.63 7.06
N VAL A 32 -30.65 1.67 6.24
CA VAL A 32 -30.00 1.62 4.93
C VAL A 32 -28.49 1.36 5.07
N VAL A 33 -27.81 1.99 6.04
CA VAL A 33 -26.35 1.87 6.22
C VAL A 33 -25.90 0.43 6.49
N ILE A 34 -26.68 -0.34 7.26
CA ILE A 34 -26.32 -1.71 7.65
C ILE A 34 -26.36 -2.67 6.44
N SER A 35 -27.23 -2.41 5.45
CA SER A 35 -27.44 -3.31 4.30
C SER A 35 -26.39 -3.18 3.20
N PHE A 36 -25.70 -2.04 3.07
CA PHE A 36 -24.77 -1.80 1.95
C PHE A 36 -23.44 -2.55 2.11
N ASN A 37 -22.95 -2.73 3.33
CA ASN A 37 -21.64 -3.34 3.59
C ASN A 37 -21.57 -4.82 3.17
N SER A 38 -22.65 -5.58 3.37
CA SER A 38 -22.67 -7.01 3.02
C SER A 38 -22.71 -7.29 1.51
N THR A 39 -23.25 -6.36 0.72
CA THR A 39 -23.36 -6.48 -0.74
C THR A 39 -22.03 -6.14 -1.43
N LEU A 40 -21.29 -5.16 -0.89
CA LEU A 40 -19.96 -4.78 -1.39
C LEU A 40 -18.96 -5.94 -1.27
N THR A 41 -18.92 -6.64 -0.14
CA THR A 41 -18.04 -7.81 0.05
C THR A 41 -18.35 -8.93 -0.94
N LYS A 42 -19.62 -9.21 -1.21
CA LYS A 42 -20.03 -10.21 -2.22
C LYS A 42 -19.63 -9.81 -3.63
N SER A 43 -19.75 -8.52 -3.99
CA SER A 43 -19.28 -8.03 -5.29
C SER A 43 -17.76 -8.11 -5.45
N ARG A 44 -17.00 -7.88 -4.38
CA ARG A 44 -15.55 -8.01 -4.36
C ARG A 44 -15.11 -9.46 -4.57
N ILE A 45 -15.68 -10.40 -3.80
CA ILE A 45 -15.41 -11.85 -3.98
C ILE A 45 -15.75 -12.30 -5.41
N SER A 46 -16.88 -11.85 -5.96
CA SER A 46 -17.28 -12.22 -7.32
C SER A 46 -16.33 -11.66 -8.39
N LYS A 47 -15.78 -10.46 -8.20
CA LYS A 47 -14.80 -9.87 -9.11
C LYS A 47 -13.47 -10.63 -9.05
N ALA A 48 -12.95 -10.90 -7.86
CA ALA A 48 -11.72 -11.67 -7.68
C ALA A 48 -11.81 -13.06 -8.32
N LYS A 49 -12.95 -13.73 -8.15
CA LYS A 49 -13.20 -15.03 -8.79
C LYS A 49 -13.17 -14.94 -10.31
N ALA A 50 -13.79 -13.92 -10.89
CA ALA A 50 -13.78 -13.71 -12.35
C ALA A 50 -12.36 -13.38 -12.87
N ASP A 51 -11.58 -12.63 -12.11
CA ASP A 51 -10.22 -12.25 -12.46
C ASP A 51 -9.27 -13.46 -12.42
N ILE A 52 -9.37 -14.31 -11.39
CA ILE A 52 -8.64 -15.59 -11.30
C ILE A 52 -9.00 -16.51 -12.48
N GLU A 53 -10.29 -16.62 -12.83
CA GLU A 53 -10.73 -17.41 -13.98
C GLU A 53 -10.19 -16.88 -15.31
N ASN A 54 -9.97 -15.57 -15.44
CA ASN A 54 -9.36 -14.98 -16.64
C ASN A 54 -7.86 -15.29 -16.71
N ILE A 55 -7.16 -15.24 -15.58
CA ILE A 55 -5.73 -15.58 -15.50
C ILE A 55 -5.51 -17.07 -15.81
N ASP A 56 -6.34 -17.97 -15.25
CA ASP A 56 -6.26 -19.40 -15.52
C ASP A 56 -6.48 -19.73 -17.00
N LYS A 57 -7.46 -19.08 -17.65
CA LYS A 57 -7.67 -19.22 -19.11
C LYS A 57 -6.46 -18.77 -19.91
N ALA A 58 -5.82 -17.67 -19.52
CA ALA A 58 -4.63 -17.16 -20.20
C ALA A 58 -3.42 -18.09 -20.03
N MET A 59 -3.21 -18.64 -18.82
CA MET A 59 -2.13 -19.60 -18.56
C MET A 59 -2.33 -20.91 -19.32
N ASN A 60 -3.57 -21.41 -19.39
CA ASN A 60 -3.89 -22.63 -20.14
C ASN A 60 -3.74 -22.41 -21.65
N ALA A 61 -4.12 -21.24 -22.18
CA ALA A 61 -3.91 -20.89 -23.58
C ALA A 61 -2.42 -20.81 -23.95
N TYR A 62 -1.60 -20.18 -23.10
CA TYR A 62 -0.14 -20.16 -23.27
C TYR A 62 0.46 -21.57 -23.29
N LYS A 63 0.04 -22.44 -22.36
CA LYS A 63 0.50 -23.84 -22.31
C LYS A 63 0.12 -24.63 -23.56
N ILE A 64 -1.03 -24.35 -24.17
CA ILE A 64 -1.47 -25.01 -25.41
C ILE A 64 -0.58 -24.60 -26.59
N ASP A 65 -0.20 -23.33 -26.67
CA ASP A 65 0.56 -22.80 -27.82
C ASP A 65 2.08 -23.03 -27.69
N VAL A 66 2.62 -22.94 -26.46
CA VAL A 66 4.07 -23.07 -26.18
C VAL A 66 4.45 -24.48 -25.69
N GLY A 67 3.48 -25.30 -25.29
CA GLY A 67 3.69 -26.66 -24.77
C GLY A 67 4.12 -26.72 -23.29
N GLU A 68 4.55 -25.60 -22.73
CA GLU A 68 4.97 -25.44 -21.34
C GLU A 68 4.23 -24.24 -20.70
N LEU A 69 4.05 -24.26 -19.38
CA LEU A 69 3.57 -23.08 -18.66
C LEU A 69 4.60 -21.94 -18.78
N PRO A 70 4.19 -20.66 -18.72
CA PRO A 70 5.14 -19.56 -18.75
C PRO A 70 6.20 -19.80 -17.66
N PRO A 71 7.50 -19.61 -17.99
CA PRO A 71 8.57 -19.93 -17.06
C PRO A 71 8.33 -19.17 -15.75
N ARG A 72 8.22 -19.92 -14.64
CA ARG A 72 8.53 -19.33 -13.34
C ARG A 72 9.96 -18.87 -13.49
N GLY A 73 10.23 -17.58 -13.34
CA GLY A 73 11.59 -17.09 -13.45
C GLY A 73 12.42 -17.78 -12.38
N ASP A 74 13.13 -18.85 -12.75
CA ASP A 74 14.23 -19.33 -11.91
C ASP A 74 15.17 -18.14 -11.75
N CYS A 75 15.46 -17.84 -10.49
CA CYS A 75 16.44 -16.87 -10.08
C CYS A 75 17.76 -17.19 -10.81
N CYS A 76 18.01 -16.54 -11.95
CA CYS A 76 19.18 -16.78 -12.77
C CYS A 76 20.41 -16.31 -11.97
N SER A 77 21.00 -17.25 -11.23
CA SER A 77 22.38 -17.77 -11.23
C SER A 77 23.52 -17.00 -11.94
N ALA A 78 23.35 -15.74 -12.32
CA ALA A 78 24.39 -14.87 -12.86
C ALA A 78 24.52 -13.52 -12.13
N CYS A 79 23.71 -13.28 -11.10
CA CYS A 79 23.85 -12.11 -10.24
C CYS A 79 24.15 -12.58 -8.82
N ALA A 80 25.32 -12.21 -8.30
CA ALA A 80 25.79 -12.55 -6.96
C ALA A 80 24.74 -12.17 -5.89
N CYS A 81 24.02 -13.17 -5.39
CA CYS A 81 23.24 -13.09 -4.18
C CYS A 81 24.21 -12.96 -2.99
N GLY A 82 24.50 -11.70 -2.67
CA GLY A 82 25.44 -11.29 -1.62
C GLY A 82 25.63 -9.77 -1.52
N THR A 83 25.11 -8.99 -2.47
CA THR A 83 25.13 -7.53 -2.41
C THR A 83 23.73 -6.95 -2.70
N TRP A 84 23.42 -5.86 -2.01
CA TRP A 84 22.11 -5.18 -1.87
C TRP A 84 21.50 -4.62 -3.16
N ALA A 85 21.91 -5.07 -4.35
CA ALA A 85 21.50 -4.51 -5.65
C ALA A 85 20.58 -5.43 -6.47
N ALA A 86 19.96 -6.45 -5.88
CA ALA A 86 19.14 -7.44 -6.60
C ALA A 86 17.67 -7.55 -6.11
N TRP A 87 17.13 -6.51 -5.48
CA TRP A 87 15.78 -6.51 -4.86
C TRP A 87 14.80 -5.54 -5.53
N GLY A 88 14.88 -5.37 -6.85
CA GLY A 88 14.06 -4.44 -7.62
C GLY A 88 13.43 -5.01 -8.89
N GLN A 89 13.33 -6.34 -9.01
CA GLN A 89 12.50 -6.97 -10.04
C GLN A 89 11.62 -8.00 -9.36
N THR A 90 10.31 -7.74 -9.34
CA THR A 90 9.38 -8.74 -8.81
C THR A 90 9.36 -9.92 -9.78
N GLN A 91 9.34 -11.12 -9.22
CA GLN A 91 9.29 -12.37 -9.97
C GLN A 91 8.00 -12.48 -10.83
N TRP A 92 7.00 -11.65 -10.53
CA TRP A 92 5.73 -11.52 -11.25
C TRP A 92 5.85 -10.69 -12.54
N ASP A 93 6.71 -9.68 -12.59
CA ASP A 93 6.84 -8.79 -13.76
C ASP A 93 7.36 -9.52 -15.01
N ARG A 94 8.22 -10.53 -14.85
CA ARG A 94 8.75 -11.33 -15.98
C ARG A 94 7.74 -12.32 -16.55
N ALA A 95 6.89 -12.91 -15.71
CA ALA A 95 5.81 -13.78 -16.16
C ALA A 95 4.71 -12.96 -16.86
N ILE A 96 4.45 -11.75 -16.36
CA ILE A 96 3.55 -10.77 -16.99
C ILE A 96 4.12 -10.29 -18.32
N GLU A 97 5.42 -9.99 -18.40
CA GLU A 97 6.08 -9.61 -19.65
C GLU A 97 6.08 -10.77 -20.66
N ALA A 98 6.31 -12.02 -20.25
CA ALA A 98 6.17 -13.19 -21.12
C ALA A 98 4.73 -13.40 -21.67
N LEU A 99 3.71 -12.87 -20.99
CA LEU A 99 2.32 -12.85 -21.46
C LEU A 99 1.98 -11.60 -22.30
N ARG A 100 2.88 -10.60 -22.35
CA ARG A 100 2.70 -9.29 -23.02
C ARG A 100 3.66 -9.06 -24.20
N SER A 101 4.86 -9.63 -24.20
CA SER A 101 5.92 -9.38 -25.17
C SER A 101 6.06 -10.53 -26.17
N ASN A 102 6.27 -10.15 -27.43
CA ASN A 102 6.18 -11.00 -28.61
C ASN A 102 7.55 -11.61 -28.95
N ASP A 103 7.99 -12.59 -28.17
CA ASP A 103 9.39 -13.06 -28.21
C ASP A 103 9.55 -14.50 -28.75
N GLY A 104 8.44 -15.19 -29.10
CA GLY A 104 8.44 -16.61 -29.48
C GLY A 104 7.83 -16.92 -30.84
N ALA A 105 8.51 -17.75 -31.64
CA ALA A 105 8.20 -18.04 -33.05
C ALA A 105 6.90 -18.82 -33.35
N ASN A 106 6.07 -19.15 -32.35
CA ASN A 106 4.81 -19.91 -32.52
C ASN A 106 3.63 -19.36 -31.67
N TRP A 107 3.70 -18.10 -31.27
CA TRP A 107 2.73 -17.46 -30.38
C TRP A 107 1.62 -16.72 -31.16
N SER A 108 0.35 -16.93 -30.80
CA SER A 108 -0.81 -16.37 -31.52
C SER A 108 -1.37 -15.05 -30.93
N GLY A 109 -0.69 -14.47 -29.92
CA GLY A 109 -0.96 -13.12 -29.42
C GLY A 109 -1.17 -13.03 -27.89
N PRO A 110 -1.34 -11.82 -27.35
CA PRO A 110 -1.43 -11.60 -25.91
C PRO A 110 -2.71 -12.21 -25.32
N TYR A 111 -2.56 -13.26 -24.50
CA TYR A 111 -3.68 -13.94 -23.82
C TYR A 111 -4.25 -13.13 -22.65
N LEU A 112 -3.59 -12.03 -22.29
CA LEU A 112 -4.11 -10.98 -21.41
C LEU A 112 -4.25 -9.69 -22.22
N LYS A 113 -5.47 -9.17 -22.36
CA LYS A 113 -5.75 -7.91 -23.09
C LYS A 113 -5.39 -6.64 -22.30
N SER A 114 -5.08 -6.77 -21.01
CA SER A 114 -4.84 -5.67 -20.06
C SER A 114 -3.92 -6.12 -18.93
N ALA A 115 -3.37 -5.16 -18.17
CA ALA A 115 -2.64 -5.43 -16.92
C ALA A 115 -3.47 -6.35 -16.00
N ILE A 116 -2.79 -7.14 -15.15
CA ILE A 116 -3.44 -8.03 -14.18
C ILE A 116 -4.58 -7.25 -13.48
N PRO A 117 -5.81 -7.80 -13.42
CA PRO A 117 -6.89 -7.16 -12.71
C PRO A 117 -6.48 -6.91 -11.26
N GLN A 118 -6.58 -5.65 -10.83
CA GLN A 118 -6.36 -5.26 -9.44
C GLN A 118 -7.24 -6.12 -8.53
N ASP A 119 -6.68 -6.58 -7.42
CA ASP A 119 -7.49 -7.27 -6.43
C ASP A 119 -8.65 -6.35 -6.02
N PRO A 120 -9.85 -6.88 -5.75
CA PRO A 120 -11.02 -6.04 -5.41
C PRO A 120 -10.91 -5.34 -4.04
N TRP A 121 -9.79 -5.53 -3.38
CA TRP A 121 -9.54 -5.27 -1.98
C TRP A 121 -8.41 -4.25 -1.76
N GLY A 122 -7.45 -4.11 -2.68
CA GLY A 122 -6.38 -3.12 -2.60
C GLY A 122 -5.48 -3.34 -1.39
N HIS A 123 -5.12 -4.59 -1.08
CA HIS A 123 -4.63 -4.94 0.25
C HIS A 123 -3.12 -4.79 0.46
N PHE A 124 -2.81 -4.02 1.51
CA PHE A 124 -1.63 -4.14 2.34
C PHE A 124 -1.59 -5.48 3.06
N TYR A 125 -0.41 -6.11 3.14
CA TYR A 125 -0.27 -7.36 3.87
C TYR A 125 -0.13 -7.09 5.36
N CYS A 126 -0.96 -7.72 6.18
CA CYS A 126 -0.65 -7.83 7.61
C CYS A 126 0.42 -8.89 7.78
N TYR A 127 1.36 -8.68 8.71
CA TYR A 127 2.35 -9.71 9.00
C TYR A 127 1.65 -11.02 9.37
N ASP A 128 2.07 -12.14 8.76
CA ASP A 128 1.44 -13.47 8.88
C ASP A 128 -0.07 -13.51 8.55
N ASP A 129 -0.53 -12.61 7.68
CA ASP A 129 -1.95 -12.48 7.29
C ASP A 129 -2.91 -12.30 8.49
N ASN A 130 -2.41 -11.77 9.61
CA ASN A 130 -3.18 -11.57 10.83
C ASN A 130 -3.53 -10.10 11.03
N GLU A 131 -4.82 -9.75 11.00
CA GLU A 131 -5.30 -8.37 11.16
C GLU A 131 -4.82 -7.70 12.47
N ALA A 132 -4.66 -8.46 13.55
CA ALA A 132 -4.14 -7.92 14.82
C ALA A 132 -2.69 -7.41 14.69
N ASN A 133 -1.92 -7.97 13.76
CA ASN A 133 -0.58 -7.49 13.46
C ASN A 133 -0.61 -6.19 12.66
N CYS A 134 -1.63 -5.94 11.84
CA CYS A 134 -1.83 -4.62 11.21
C CYS A 134 -2.16 -3.54 12.23
N ASP A 135 -3.00 -3.86 13.23
CA ASP A 135 -3.31 -2.91 14.31
C ASP A 135 -2.08 -2.54 15.15
N THR A 136 -1.12 -3.46 15.25
CA THR A 136 0.09 -3.29 16.06
C THR A 136 1.25 -2.69 15.27
N TYR A 137 1.58 -3.27 14.13
CA TYR A 137 2.78 -2.97 13.34
C TYR A 137 2.51 -2.14 12.08
N GLY A 138 1.23 -1.98 11.71
CA GLY A 138 0.83 -1.40 10.43
C GLY A 138 0.83 -2.41 9.28
N GLY A 139 0.37 -1.93 8.12
CA GLY A 139 0.36 -2.72 6.88
C GLY A 139 1.72 -2.73 6.19
N LEU A 140 2.07 -3.87 5.57
CA LEU A 140 3.22 -4.03 4.71
C LEU A 140 2.81 -3.69 3.26
N TYR A 141 2.87 -2.41 2.93
CA TYR A 141 2.50 -1.88 1.62
C TYR A 141 3.59 -2.10 0.58
N GLN A 142 3.19 -2.39 -0.66
CA GLN A 142 4.07 -2.18 -1.81
C GLN A 142 4.16 -0.69 -2.16
N TRP A 143 5.23 -0.30 -2.85
CA TRP A 143 5.50 1.11 -3.14
C TRP A 143 4.38 1.77 -3.94
N ASP A 144 3.91 1.10 -5.01
CA ASP A 144 2.82 1.62 -5.85
C ASP A 144 1.52 1.80 -5.06
N GLU A 145 1.20 0.87 -4.15
CA GLU A 145 0.02 0.95 -3.30
C GLU A 145 0.11 2.13 -2.34
N MET A 146 1.25 2.28 -1.67
CA MET A 146 1.52 3.40 -0.78
C MET A 146 1.34 4.72 -1.54
N MET A 147 1.90 4.82 -2.75
CA MET A 147 1.82 6.01 -3.60
C MET A 147 0.47 6.20 -4.30
N GLN A 148 -0.50 5.28 -4.14
CA GLN A 148 -1.75 5.26 -4.93
C GLN A 148 -1.50 5.28 -6.45
N TYR A 149 -0.50 4.52 -6.90
CA TYR A 149 -0.12 4.30 -8.29
C TYR A 149 0.24 5.58 -9.06
N THR A 150 0.80 6.57 -8.35
CA THR A 150 1.42 7.75 -8.96
C THR A 150 2.92 7.78 -8.72
N ALA A 151 3.66 8.31 -9.69
CA ALA A 151 5.09 8.56 -9.57
C ALA A 151 5.41 10.00 -9.09
N THR A 152 4.40 10.74 -8.64
CA THR A 152 4.60 12.12 -8.17
C THR A 152 5.22 12.11 -6.78
N GLN A 153 6.48 12.52 -6.69
CA GLN A 153 7.19 12.67 -5.42
C GLN A 153 6.44 13.65 -4.50
N GLY A 154 6.35 13.32 -3.21
CA GLY A 154 5.62 14.13 -2.22
C GLY A 154 4.10 14.10 -2.37
N VAL A 155 3.53 13.07 -3.03
CA VAL A 155 2.07 12.88 -3.06
C VAL A 155 1.52 12.50 -1.69
N GLN A 156 0.24 12.82 -1.44
CA GLN A 156 -0.50 12.32 -0.29
C GLN A 156 -0.46 10.78 -0.18
N GLY A 157 -0.71 10.09 -1.29
CA GLY A 157 -0.81 8.62 -1.32
C GLY A 157 -1.75 8.10 -0.24
N ILE A 158 -1.34 7.07 0.50
CA ILE A 158 -2.12 6.49 1.61
C ILE A 158 -2.16 7.37 2.87
N CYS A 159 -1.42 8.48 2.93
CA CYS A 159 -1.39 9.33 4.11
C CYS A 159 -2.74 10.06 4.31
N PRO A 160 -3.09 10.45 5.56
CA PRO A 160 -4.28 11.24 5.84
C PRO A 160 -4.30 12.57 5.08
N THR A 161 -5.49 13.17 4.95
CA THR A 161 -5.63 14.47 4.26
C THR A 161 -4.74 15.54 4.89
N GLY A 162 -3.98 16.25 4.06
CA GLY A 162 -3.03 17.28 4.49
C GLY A 162 -1.64 16.75 4.85
N TRP A 163 -1.42 15.44 4.75
CA TRP A 163 -0.11 14.79 4.87
C TRP A 163 0.37 14.30 3.51
N HIS A 164 1.66 13.99 3.41
CA HIS A 164 2.25 13.36 2.24
C HIS A 164 3.29 12.31 2.61
N ILE A 165 3.60 11.45 1.64
CA ILE A 165 4.61 10.42 1.79
C ILE A 165 5.98 11.08 1.73
N PRO A 166 6.80 10.95 2.78
CA PRO A 166 8.06 11.66 2.86
C PRO A 166 8.99 11.31 1.71
N THR A 167 9.63 12.34 1.19
CA THR A 167 10.71 12.23 0.19
C THR A 167 12.01 11.76 0.83
N ASP A 168 12.97 11.31 0.02
CA ASP A 168 14.31 10.95 0.46
C ASP A 168 14.98 12.11 1.24
N ASP A 169 14.82 13.34 0.76
CA ASP A 169 15.38 14.54 1.41
C ASP A 169 14.71 14.86 2.75
N GLU A 170 13.39 14.68 2.87
CA GLU A 170 12.69 14.86 4.15
C GLU A 170 13.10 13.81 5.18
N TRP A 171 13.36 12.58 4.74
CA TRP A 171 13.94 11.55 5.60
C TRP A 171 15.34 11.94 6.08
N LYS A 172 16.19 12.53 5.23
CA LYS A 172 17.52 13.02 5.64
C LYS A 172 17.42 14.14 6.69
N VAL A 173 16.41 15.00 6.57
CA VAL A 173 16.13 16.04 7.58
C VAL A 173 15.74 15.39 8.90
N LEU A 174 14.84 14.40 8.90
CA LEU A 174 14.48 13.67 10.11
C LEU A 174 15.72 13.03 10.75
N GLU A 175 16.48 12.25 9.98
CA GLU A 175 17.67 11.55 10.43
C GLU A 175 18.69 12.50 11.06
N GLY A 176 19.03 13.60 10.38
CA GLY A 176 19.96 14.60 10.90
C GLY A 176 19.43 15.44 12.06
N THR A 177 18.12 15.45 12.29
CA THR A 177 17.51 16.11 13.45
C THR A 177 17.62 15.23 14.69
N VAL A 178 17.48 13.91 14.51
CA VAL A 178 17.46 12.97 15.62
C VAL A 178 18.83 12.41 15.98
N ASP A 179 19.83 12.49 15.09
CA ASP A 179 21.19 12.02 15.37
C ASP A 179 21.95 12.97 16.30
N SER A 180 22.67 12.44 17.28
CA SER A 180 23.44 13.25 18.22
C SER A 180 24.79 13.72 17.69
N GLN A 181 25.30 13.10 16.62
CA GLN A 181 26.62 13.38 16.07
C GLN A 181 26.54 14.15 14.75
N TYR A 182 25.62 13.77 13.87
CA TYR A 182 25.54 14.29 12.50
C TYR A 182 24.26 15.13 12.30
N GLY A 183 24.40 16.45 12.33
CA GLY A 183 23.26 17.35 12.09
C GLY A 183 22.66 17.27 10.69
N VAL A 184 21.52 17.93 10.50
CA VAL A 184 20.85 18.10 9.20
C VAL A 184 21.81 18.67 8.15
N GLY A 185 21.84 18.07 6.96
CA GLY A 185 22.71 18.47 5.85
C GLY A 185 24.15 17.95 5.93
N HIS A 186 24.49 17.14 6.94
CA HIS A 186 25.78 16.47 6.99
C HIS A 186 25.91 15.41 5.86
N PRO A 187 27.08 15.25 5.20
CA PRO A 187 27.26 14.30 4.10
C PRO A 187 27.01 12.82 4.44
N GLN A 188 26.98 12.48 5.73
CA GLN A 188 26.60 11.14 6.21
C GLN A 188 25.20 10.73 5.70
N TRP A 189 24.31 11.69 5.48
CA TRP A 189 22.94 11.44 5.05
C TRP A 189 22.80 11.16 3.56
N ASP A 190 23.87 11.36 2.77
CA ASP A 190 23.93 11.00 1.36
C ASP A 190 24.57 9.62 1.11
N LEU A 191 24.99 8.92 2.18
CA LEU A 191 25.49 7.57 2.08
C LEU A 191 24.37 6.57 1.77
N TYR A 192 24.75 5.54 1.02
CA TYR A 192 23.95 4.36 0.75
C TYR A 192 24.11 3.34 1.89
N LEU A 193 23.09 2.50 2.12
CA LEU A 193 23.06 1.48 3.18
C LEU A 193 22.95 2.08 4.60
N TRP A 194 23.48 1.38 5.60
CA TRP A 194 23.43 1.79 7.01
C TRP A 194 24.21 3.09 7.24
N ARG A 195 23.57 4.06 7.88
CA ARG A 195 24.11 5.40 8.15
C ARG A 195 23.59 5.96 9.47
N GLY A 196 24.10 7.14 9.85
CA GLY A 196 23.90 7.73 11.17
C GLY A 196 24.80 7.10 12.24
N PHE A 197 24.77 7.69 13.44
CA PHE A 197 25.44 7.21 14.63
C PHE A 197 24.42 6.59 15.60
N ASP A 198 23.40 7.35 16.00
CA ASP A 198 22.37 6.92 16.95
C ASP A 198 20.95 7.34 16.57
N ALA A 199 20.75 7.93 15.37
CA ALA A 199 19.44 8.28 14.84
C ALA A 199 18.42 7.14 14.98
N GLY A 200 18.80 5.93 14.58
CA GLY A 200 17.92 4.75 14.69
C GLY A 200 17.54 4.42 16.13
N LYS A 201 18.44 4.60 17.10
CA LYS A 201 18.13 4.38 18.51
C LYS A 201 17.10 5.38 19.03
N HIS A 202 17.17 6.63 18.59
CA HIS A 202 16.24 7.67 19.01
C HIS A 202 14.84 7.56 18.38
N LEU A 203 14.71 6.86 17.24
CA LEU A 203 13.44 6.63 16.55
C LEU A 203 12.72 5.35 16.99
N LYS A 204 13.48 4.30 17.33
CA LYS A 204 12.93 3.00 17.75
C LYS A 204 12.13 3.10 19.04
N THR A 205 11.05 2.32 19.13
CA THR A 205 10.32 2.11 20.39
C THR A 205 11.21 1.53 21.49
N THR A 206 10.82 1.79 22.74
CA THR A 206 11.49 1.24 23.93
C THR A 206 11.22 -0.25 24.16
N THR A 207 10.20 -0.80 23.51
CA THR A 207 9.79 -2.21 23.57
C THR A 207 9.45 -2.75 22.18
N GLY A 208 9.30 -4.08 22.05
CA GLY A 208 8.89 -4.75 20.82
C GLY A 208 10.04 -5.24 19.93
N TRP A 209 11.23 -4.68 20.07
CA TRP A 209 12.45 -5.17 19.40
C TRP A 209 13.02 -6.37 20.14
N ASN A 210 13.45 -7.39 19.40
CA ASN A 210 14.05 -8.61 19.95
C ASN A 210 15.35 -8.27 20.69
N THR A 211 16.17 -7.40 20.10
CA THR A 211 17.39 -6.84 20.71
C THR A 211 17.55 -5.34 20.41
N ASN A 212 18.45 -4.67 21.15
CA ASN A 212 18.78 -3.24 21.01
C ASN A 212 17.57 -2.33 20.77
N THR A 213 16.64 -2.31 21.74
CA THR A 213 15.49 -1.40 21.72
C THR A 213 15.94 0.06 21.67
N GLY A 214 15.05 0.92 21.20
CA GLY A 214 15.29 2.36 21.14
C GLY A 214 14.97 3.09 22.43
N THR A 215 15.15 4.41 22.38
CA THR A 215 14.77 5.33 23.46
C THR A 215 13.51 6.13 23.13
N ASP A 216 13.08 6.10 21.86
CA ASP A 216 11.95 6.88 21.33
C ASP A 216 11.94 8.34 21.80
N THR A 217 13.11 8.98 21.81
CA THR A 217 13.30 10.30 22.44
C THR A 217 12.40 11.38 21.82
N PHE A 218 12.02 11.20 20.55
CA PHE A 218 11.22 12.15 19.78
C PHE A 218 9.76 11.70 19.56
N GLY A 219 9.36 10.54 20.08
CA GLY A 219 8.00 10.02 19.93
C GLY A 219 7.64 9.58 18.51
N PHE A 220 8.64 9.10 17.74
CA PHE A 220 8.40 8.52 16.42
C PHE A 220 7.81 7.11 16.53
N SER A 221 8.18 6.39 17.60
CA SER A 221 7.66 5.08 17.96
C SER A 221 7.78 4.04 16.85
N ALA A 222 8.96 3.89 16.25
CA ALA A 222 9.21 2.86 15.25
C ALA A 222 9.17 1.44 15.84
N LEU A 223 8.14 0.69 15.47
CA LEU A 223 7.96 -0.73 15.80
C LEU A 223 8.59 -1.65 14.74
N PRO A 224 9.11 -2.82 15.13
CA PRO A 224 9.75 -3.77 14.21
C PRO A 224 8.72 -4.67 13.52
N GLY A 225 7.97 -4.10 12.56
CA GLY A 225 6.90 -4.78 11.84
C GLY A 225 7.32 -5.86 10.84
N GLY A 226 8.62 -6.10 10.67
CA GLY A 226 9.15 -7.06 9.73
C GLY A 226 9.03 -6.59 8.28
N ALA A 227 9.07 -7.55 7.36
CA ALA A 227 8.93 -7.32 5.93
C ALA A 227 8.23 -8.51 5.26
N SER A 228 7.52 -8.23 4.16
CA SER A 228 7.04 -9.26 3.23
C SER A 228 8.10 -9.48 2.15
N GLY A 229 8.55 -10.72 2.00
CA GLY A 229 9.42 -11.14 0.92
C GLY A 229 8.66 -11.26 -0.41
N PRO A 230 9.38 -11.32 -1.55
CA PRO A 230 8.79 -11.42 -2.88
C PRO A 230 7.91 -12.66 -3.10
N ASP A 231 8.15 -13.73 -2.32
CA ASP A 231 7.43 -15.00 -2.40
C ASP A 231 6.16 -15.02 -1.52
N GLY A 232 5.81 -13.88 -0.90
CA GLY A 232 4.71 -13.77 0.06
C GLY A 232 5.06 -14.25 1.47
N ASN A 233 6.31 -14.67 1.72
CA ASN A 233 6.78 -15.06 3.05
C ASN A 233 7.04 -13.83 3.92
N PHE A 234 6.64 -13.88 5.20
CA PHE A 234 6.90 -12.84 6.18
C PHE A 234 8.19 -13.13 6.94
N VAL A 235 9.03 -12.10 7.11
CA VAL A 235 10.36 -12.23 7.72
C VAL A 235 10.69 -11.06 8.65
N PHE A 236 11.60 -11.31 9.59
CA PHE A 236 12.23 -10.29 10.44
C PHE A 236 11.31 -9.51 11.39
N LEU A 237 10.14 -10.04 11.76
CA LEU A 237 9.33 -9.48 12.85
C LEU A 237 10.16 -9.37 14.13
N GLY A 238 10.07 -8.24 14.82
CA GLY A 238 10.86 -7.98 16.02
C GLY A 238 12.29 -7.51 15.75
N SER A 239 12.79 -7.66 14.52
CA SER A 239 14.20 -7.40 14.17
C SER A 239 14.40 -6.25 13.19
N LEU A 240 13.41 -5.94 12.37
CA LEU A 240 13.56 -5.03 11.25
C LEU A 240 12.22 -4.36 10.92
N VAL A 241 12.28 -3.15 10.36
CA VAL A 241 11.12 -2.49 9.75
C VAL A 241 11.59 -1.63 8.58
N TYR A 242 10.74 -1.53 7.56
CA TYR A 242 10.99 -0.73 6.37
C TYR A 242 9.89 0.30 6.15
N TRP A 243 10.29 1.47 5.63
CA TRP A 243 9.39 2.46 5.08
C TRP A 243 9.83 2.82 3.67
N TRP A 244 8.87 2.89 2.77
CA TRP A 244 9.09 3.45 1.45
C TRP A 244 9.16 4.97 1.54
N THR A 245 9.96 5.57 0.66
CA THR A 245 9.92 7.02 0.41
C THR A 245 9.14 7.28 -0.89
N SER A 246 8.67 8.51 -1.10
CA SER A 246 8.05 8.89 -2.38
C SER A 246 9.06 9.16 -3.51
N THR A 247 10.37 9.07 -3.22
CA THR A 247 11.43 9.35 -4.20
C THR A 247 11.83 8.08 -4.95
N GLU A 248 11.79 8.15 -6.28
CA GLU A 248 12.32 7.10 -7.14
C GLU A 248 13.83 7.25 -7.32
N TYR A 249 14.57 6.14 -7.27
CA TYR A 249 15.98 6.13 -7.67
C TYR A 249 16.13 5.82 -9.17
N SER A 250 15.30 4.89 -9.67
CA SER A 250 15.16 4.56 -11.08
C SER A 250 13.74 4.09 -11.38
N SER A 251 13.47 3.75 -12.64
CA SER A 251 12.19 3.16 -13.05
C SER A 251 11.86 1.88 -12.28
N THR A 252 12.87 1.11 -11.85
CA THR A 252 12.69 -0.17 -11.15
C THR A 252 13.00 -0.10 -9.65
N ASN A 253 13.78 0.89 -9.20
CA ASN A 253 14.25 0.99 -7.82
C ASN A 253 13.71 2.24 -7.14
N LYS A 254 13.17 2.06 -5.93
CA LYS A 254 12.62 3.14 -5.11
C LYS A 254 13.42 3.25 -3.83
N TRP A 255 13.55 4.46 -3.30
CA TRP A 255 14.23 4.65 -2.03
C TRP A 255 13.37 4.13 -0.88
N CYS A 256 14.00 3.46 0.07
CA CYS A 256 13.41 3.03 1.33
C CYS A 256 14.31 3.43 2.51
N ARG A 257 13.74 3.36 3.72
CA ARG A 257 14.42 3.49 5.00
C ARG A 257 14.20 2.24 5.81
N ALA A 258 15.22 1.85 6.56
CA ALA A 258 15.17 0.66 7.40
C ALA A 258 15.72 0.97 8.78
N LEU A 259 15.09 0.41 9.80
CA LEU A 259 15.66 0.33 11.14
C LEU A 259 15.81 -1.13 11.52
N SER A 260 16.94 -1.46 12.11
CA SER A 260 17.31 -2.83 12.51
C SER A 260 17.59 -2.90 14.00
N GLU A 261 17.50 -4.11 14.54
CA GLU A 261 17.96 -4.45 15.87
C GLU A 261 19.48 -4.55 16.00
N ASN A 262 20.24 -4.57 14.89
CA ASN A 262 21.70 -4.68 14.92
C ASN A 262 22.41 -3.32 14.98
#